data_AF-A0A1Q6WDD8-F1
#
_entry.id   AF-A0A1Q6WDD8-F1
#
_cell.length_a   1.000
_cell.length_b   1.000
_cell.length_c   1.000
_cell.angle_alpha   90.00
_cell.angle_beta   90.00
_cell.angle_gamma   90.00
#
_symmetry.space_group_name_H-M   'P 1'
#
loop_
_entity.id
_entity.type
_entity.pdbx_description
1 polymer ?
#
loop_
_entity_poly.entity_id
_entity_poly.type
_entity_poly.pdbx_seq_one_letter_code
_entity_poly.pdbx_strand_id
1 'polypeptide(L)'
;MGADASESGPPTAPVRVLRAGSRARLGLEGELQLEDGRVKPVRGTVPAGVPPGYHTLRTRTGETSVIVTPAACPQPPGRTWGWAAQLYATRSAASWGIGDLGDLRRLGAWSFRLGARILLVNPLSAPIPGVPQQPSPYYPSSRRFRNPLYLNIADMPGAREAGLDLEPLARAGQDLNVGRRIDRDAVFRLKSRALDLLWSRFAGDAELDEYRRREGRALEEYATFCVLAEHHGGGFTRWPAEYRRPDSRGSSGSSTDSLPTPPRRAR
;
A
#
# COMPACT_ATOMS: atom_id res chain seq x y z
N MET A 1 -1.07 -5.44 -17.97
CA MET A 1 0.38 -5.18 -17.96
C MET A 1 0.91 -5.50 -19.34
N GLY A 2 0.72 -4.58 -20.28
CA GLY A 2 1.39 -4.61 -21.57
C GLY A 2 2.10 -3.28 -21.67
N ALA A 3 3.42 -3.29 -21.59
CA ALA A 3 4.21 -2.09 -21.85
C ALA A 3 3.99 -1.72 -23.32
N ASP A 4 3.75 -0.44 -23.59
CA ASP A 4 3.73 0.07 -24.95
C ASP A 4 5.16 -0.02 -25.50
N ALA A 5 5.35 -0.63 -26.66
CA ALA A 5 6.67 -0.78 -27.28
C ALA A 5 7.30 0.58 -27.67
N SER A 6 6.52 1.66 -27.59
CA SER A 6 6.95 3.04 -27.84
C SER A 6 7.38 3.82 -26.59
N GLU A 7 7.13 3.31 -25.38
CA GLU A 7 7.72 3.90 -24.17
C GLU A 7 9.21 3.54 -24.14
N SER A 8 10.06 4.56 -24.03
CA SER A 8 11.44 4.31 -23.61
C SER A 8 11.36 3.66 -22.23
N GLY A 9 11.63 2.36 -22.18
CA GLY A 9 11.79 1.66 -20.91
C GLY A 9 12.76 2.44 -20.02
N PRO A 10 12.72 2.24 -18.69
CA PRO A 10 13.66 2.91 -17.80
C PRO A 10 15.06 2.77 -18.40
N PRO A 11 15.84 3.85 -18.49
CA PRO A 11 17.17 3.79 -19.08
C PRO A 11 17.85 2.55 -18.50
N THR A 12 18.36 1.69 -19.38
CA THR A 12 19.08 0.47 -19.00
C THR A 12 20.43 0.86 -18.44
N ALA A 13 20.44 1.71 -17.40
CA ALA A 13 21.58 1.87 -16.54
C ALA A 13 21.93 0.46 -16.07
N PRO A 14 23.12 -0.05 -16.40
CA PRO A 14 23.48 -1.40 -15.99
C PRO A 14 23.35 -1.50 -14.48
N VAL A 15 22.64 -2.53 -14.01
CA VAL A 15 22.55 -2.84 -12.59
C VAL A 15 23.64 -3.85 -12.25
N ARG A 16 24.31 -3.63 -11.12
CA ARG A 16 25.26 -4.59 -10.53
C ARG A 16 24.78 -4.93 -9.14
N VAL A 17 24.51 -6.21 -8.90
CA VAL A 17 24.14 -6.72 -7.58
C VAL A 17 25.33 -7.46 -6.99
N LEU A 18 25.70 -7.08 -5.77
CA LEU A 18 26.90 -7.52 -5.09
C LEU A 18 26.55 -7.97 -3.68
N ARG A 19 27.34 -8.88 -3.11
CA ARG A 19 27.24 -9.22 -1.69
C ARG A 19 28.19 -8.33 -0.89
N ALA A 20 27.73 -7.81 0.25
CA ALA A 20 28.58 -7.08 1.19
C ALA A 20 29.82 -7.91 1.56
N GLY A 21 30.99 -7.27 1.57
CA GLY A 21 32.28 -7.92 1.83
C GLY A 21 32.85 -8.76 0.68
N SER A 22 32.15 -8.90 -0.45
CA SER A 22 32.70 -9.60 -1.62
C SER A 22 33.78 -8.76 -2.33
N ARG A 23 34.82 -9.41 -2.84
CA ARG A 23 35.85 -8.79 -3.72
C ARG A 23 35.46 -8.87 -5.20
N ALA A 24 34.18 -8.68 -5.51
CA ALA A 24 33.69 -8.79 -6.87
C ALA A 24 34.41 -7.80 -7.81
N ARG A 25 34.75 -8.27 -9.01
CA ARG A 25 35.27 -7.39 -10.06
C ARG A 25 34.10 -6.63 -10.67
N LEU A 26 34.18 -5.30 -10.64
CA LEU A 26 33.26 -4.43 -11.36
C LEU A 26 33.68 -4.26 -12.83
N GLY A 27 34.98 -4.40 -13.12
CA GLY A 27 35.53 -4.19 -14.47
C GLY A 27 35.41 -2.75 -14.96
N LEU A 28 35.08 -1.83 -14.05
CA LEU A 28 34.82 -0.42 -14.31
C LEU A 28 35.69 0.43 -13.39
N GLU A 29 36.05 1.63 -13.85
CA GLU A 29 36.77 2.64 -13.09
C GLU A 29 35.93 3.90 -12.97
N GLY A 30 35.92 4.51 -11.79
CA GLY A 30 35.08 5.66 -11.52
C GLY A 30 34.89 5.94 -10.03
N GLU A 31 33.83 6.68 -9.72
CA GLU A 31 33.46 7.07 -8.36
C GLU A 31 32.16 6.39 -7.94
N LEU A 32 32.21 5.63 -6.84
CA LEU A 32 31.03 5.04 -6.23
C LEU A 32 30.46 6.02 -5.19
N GLN A 33 29.33 6.64 -5.52
CA GLN A 33 28.51 7.38 -4.57
C GLN A 33 27.65 6.41 -3.77
N LEU A 34 27.91 6.34 -2.46
CA LEU A 34 27.16 5.52 -1.51
C LEU A 34 25.80 6.13 -1.21
N GLU A 35 24.90 5.32 -0.66
CA GLU A 35 23.52 5.74 -0.29
C GLU A 35 23.52 6.88 0.72
N ASP A 36 24.51 6.88 1.63
CA ASP A 36 24.71 7.91 2.64
C ASP A 36 25.46 9.16 2.13
N GLY A 37 25.70 9.25 0.82
CA GLY A 37 26.36 10.38 0.18
C GLY A 37 27.88 10.35 0.19
N ARG A 38 28.53 9.42 0.90
CA ARG A 38 29.99 9.26 0.83
C ARG A 38 30.42 8.80 -0.56
N VAL A 39 31.62 9.16 -0.97
CA VAL A 39 32.19 8.77 -2.28
C VAL A 39 33.42 7.91 -2.08
N LYS A 40 33.54 6.83 -2.85
CA LYS A 40 34.71 5.94 -2.86
C LYS A 40 35.24 5.73 -4.28
N PRO A 41 36.57 5.81 -4.51
CA PRO A 41 37.14 5.52 -5.83
C PRO A 41 37.07 4.02 -6.13
N VAL A 42 36.73 3.68 -7.37
CA VAL A 42 36.66 2.30 -7.89
C VAL A 42 37.72 2.12 -8.95
N ARG A 43 38.55 1.08 -8.79
CA ARG A 43 39.60 0.67 -9.75
C ARG A 43 39.40 -0.79 -10.15
N GLY A 44 38.39 -1.06 -10.95
CA GLY A 44 38.05 -2.40 -11.45
C GLY A 44 37.43 -3.36 -10.42
N THR A 45 37.50 -3.06 -9.12
CA THR A 45 36.94 -3.87 -8.02
C THR A 45 36.15 -3.00 -7.04
N VAL A 46 35.18 -3.62 -6.37
CA VAL A 46 34.38 -2.94 -5.34
C VAL A 46 35.28 -2.52 -4.18
N PRO A 47 35.22 -1.26 -3.71
CA PRO A 47 35.99 -0.82 -2.56
C PRO A 47 35.66 -1.64 -1.31
N ALA A 48 36.63 -1.79 -0.40
CA ALA A 48 36.37 -2.42 0.88
C ALA A 48 35.40 -1.59 1.74
N GLY A 49 34.60 -2.27 2.55
CA GLY A 49 33.67 -1.63 3.50
C GLY A 49 32.58 -0.81 2.83
N VAL A 50 32.09 -1.24 1.67
CA VAL A 50 30.83 -0.72 1.11
C VAL A 50 29.67 -1.41 1.86
N PRO A 51 28.80 -0.66 2.55
CA PRO A 51 27.69 -1.25 3.31
C PRO A 51 26.61 -1.81 2.37
N PRO A 52 25.71 -2.68 2.85
CA PRO A 52 24.48 -2.96 2.12
C PRO A 52 23.69 -1.67 1.82
N GLY A 53 23.13 -1.57 0.63
CA GLY A 53 22.38 -0.38 0.20
C GLY A 53 22.29 -0.21 -1.30
N TYR A 54 21.75 0.94 -1.71
CA TYR A 54 21.62 1.39 -3.09
C TYR A 54 22.64 2.49 -3.39
N HIS A 55 23.53 2.25 -4.35
CA HIS A 55 24.65 3.11 -4.66
C HIS A 55 24.69 3.42 -6.16
N THR A 56 25.42 4.46 -6.55
CA THR A 56 25.60 4.85 -7.94
C THR A 56 27.09 4.90 -8.27
N LEU A 57 27.52 4.07 -9.23
CA LEU A 57 28.86 4.15 -9.80
C LEU A 57 28.84 5.09 -11.00
N ARG A 58 29.59 6.18 -10.93
CA ARG A 58 29.82 7.12 -12.01
C ARG A 58 31.14 6.82 -12.69
N THR A 59 31.11 6.51 -13.99
CA THR A 59 32.30 6.31 -14.81
C THR A 59 32.32 7.34 -15.93
N ARG A 60 33.41 7.37 -16.72
CA ARG A 60 33.49 8.19 -17.94
C ARG A 60 32.44 7.80 -19.00
N THR A 61 31.89 6.60 -18.92
CA THR A 61 30.93 6.06 -19.91
C THR A 61 29.49 6.15 -19.43
N GLY A 62 29.23 6.65 -18.21
CA GLY A 62 27.89 6.85 -17.67
C GLY A 62 27.72 6.35 -16.24
N GLU A 63 26.46 6.27 -15.81
CA GLU A 63 26.09 5.84 -14.46
C GLU A 63 25.62 4.37 -14.43
N THR A 64 25.97 3.66 -13.36
CA THR A 64 25.61 2.26 -13.10
C THR A 64 25.01 2.16 -11.71
N SER A 65 23.82 1.59 -11.58
CA SER A 65 23.23 1.31 -10.26
C SER A 65 23.94 0.11 -9.62
N VAL A 66 24.42 0.28 -8.39
CA VAL A 66 25.12 -0.76 -7.63
C VAL A 66 24.31 -1.07 -6.38
N ILE A 67 23.82 -2.30 -6.28
CA ILE A 67 23.05 -2.78 -5.12
C ILE A 67 23.95 -3.72 -4.33
N VAL A 68 24.22 -3.38 -3.08
CA VAL A 68 24.97 -4.25 -2.16
C VAL A 68 24.00 -4.90 -1.20
N THR A 69 23.97 -6.23 -1.19
CA THR A 69 23.05 -7.02 -0.38
C THR A 69 23.76 -7.60 0.84
N PRO A 70 23.06 -7.77 1.98
CA PRO A 70 23.59 -8.57 3.08
C PRO A 70 23.77 -10.03 2.64
N ALA A 71 24.64 -10.77 3.33
CA ALA A 71 24.88 -12.18 3.01
C ALA A 71 23.67 -13.08 3.29
N ALA A 72 22.80 -12.68 4.22
CA ALA A 72 21.59 -13.39 4.62
C ALA A 72 20.52 -12.42 5.10
N CYS A 73 19.26 -12.86 5.09
CA CYS A 73 18.17 -12.12 5.73
C CYS A 73 18.31 -12.20 7.27
N PRO A 74 18.01 -11.12 8.01
CA PRO A 74 17.97 -11.15 9.47
C PRO A 74 17.07 -12.28 9.97
N GLN A 75 17.53 -13.01 11.00
CA GLN A 75 16.77 -14.07 11.65
C GLN A 75 16.42 -13.64 13.07
N PRO A 76 15.21 -13.96 13.57
CA PRO A 76 14.89 -13.75 14.98
C PRO A 76 15.81 -14.62 15.86
N PRO A 77 16.18 -14.16 17.06
CA PRO A 77 17.00 -14.95 17.97
C PRO A 77 16.21 -16.14 18.52
N GLY A 78 16.79 -17.33 18.44
CA GLY A 78 16.24 -18.54 19.05
C GLY A 78 14.92 -19.02 18.44
N ARG A 79 14.25 -19.93 19.15
CA ARG A 79 12.95 -20.46 18.75
C ARG A 79 11.84 -19.58 19.28
N THR A 80 10.83 -19.31 18.45
CA THR A 80 9.64 -18.57 18.85
C THR A 80 8.38 -19.24 18.31
N TRP A 81 7.23 -18.83 18.82
CA TRP A 81 5.91 -19.24 18.33
C TRP A 81 5.00 -18.02 18.15
N GLY A 82 3.89 -18.22 17.46
CA GLY A 82 2.85 -17.23 17.31
C GLY A 82 1.68 -17.73 16.47
N TRP A 83 0.74 -16.85 16.15
CA TRP A 83 -0.49 -17.21 15.44
C TRP A 83 -0.39 -16.96 13.95
N ALA A 84 -1.03 -17.83 13.16
CA ALA A 84 -1.41 -17.55 11.79
C ALA A 84 -2.93 -17.32 11.75
N ALA A 85 -3.34 -16.08 11.52
CA ALA A 85 -4.74 -15.67 11.57
C ALA A 85 -5.19 -15.13 10.22
N GLN A 86 -6.40 -15.52 9.80
CA GLN A 86 -7.09 -14.83 8.72
C GLN A 86 -7.77 -13.59 9.33
N LEU A 87 -7.18 -12.41 9.15
CA LEU A 87 -7.60 -11.19 9.84
C LEU A 87 -9.07 -10.89 9.58
N TYR A 88 -9.55 -11.07 8.34
CA TYR A 88 -10.96 -10.85 8.00
C TYR A 88 -11.93 -11.67 8.87
N ALA A 89 -11.51 -12.85 9.37
CA ALA A 89 -12.32 -13.71 10.23
C ALA A 89 -12.09 -13.46 11.73
N THR A 90 -11.10 -12.65 12.11
CA THR A 90 -10.70 -12.40 13.50
C THR A 90 -11.51 -11.24 14.08
N ARG A 91 -12.77 -11.50 14.40
CA ARG A 91 -13.73 -10.47 14.88
C ARG A 91 -13.72 -10.36 16.40
N SER A 92 -13.85 -9.14 16.91
CA SER A 92 -14.28 -8.85 18.27
C SER A 92 -15.74 -8.39 18.30
N ALA A 93 -16.28 -8.18 19.50
CA ALA A 93 -17.63 -7.63 19.67
C ALA A 93 -17.79 -6.23 19.05
N ALA A 94 -16.69 -5.46 18.90
CA ALA A 94 -16.71 -4.12 18.33
C ALA A 94 -16.55 -4.11 16.80
N SER A 95 -16.17 -5.23 16.18
CA SER A 95 -15.93 -5.33 14.74
C SER A 95 -17.19 -5.01 13.94
N TRP A 96 -17.03 -4.39 12.78
CA TRP A 96 -18.16 -4.18 11.86
C TRP A 96 -18.27 -5.37 10.91
N GLY A 97 -18.66 -6.55 11.40
CA GLY A 97 -18.87 -7.77 10.60
C GLY A 97 -17.62 -8.46 10.06
N ILE A 98 -16.46 -7.79 10.12
CA ILE A 98 -15.15 -8.28 9.65
C ILE A 98 -14.06 -7.91 10.68
N GLY A 99 -13.05 -8.75 10.83
CA GLY A 99 -11.88 -8.39 11.64
C GLY A 99 -11.05 -7.29 10.97
N ASP A 100 -10.60 -6.32 11.77
CA ASP A 100 -9.89 -5.11 11.31
C ASP A 100 -8.56 -4.85 12.05
N LEU A 101 -7.89 -3.74 11.75
CA LEU A 101 -6.61 -3.39 12.37
C LEU A 101 -6.71 -3.16 13.89
N GLY A 102 -7.88 -2.75 14.39
CA GLY A 102 -8.16 -2.69 15.82
C GLY A 102 -8.20 -4.08 16.45
N ASP A 103 -8.79 -5.06 15.76
CA ASP A 103 -8.77 -6.47 16.17
C ASP A 103 -7.35 -7.04 16.14
N LEU A 104 -6.57 -6.72 15.10
CA LEU A 104 -5.17 -7.13 15.00
C LEU A 104 -4.34 -6.59 16.18
N ARG A 105 -4.52 -5.32 16.53
CA ARG A 105 -3.86 -4.70 17.69
C ARG A 105 -4.24 -5.40 18.99
N ARG A 106 -5.53 -5.71 19.19
CA ARG A 106 -6.02 -6.45 20.37
C ARG A 106 -5.43 -7.87 20.43
N LEU A 107 -5.46 -8.61 19.32
CA LEU A 107 -4.88 -9.94 19.22
C LEU A 107 -3.37 -9.91 19.51
N GLY A 108 -2.65 -8.92 18.98
CA GLY A 108 -1.22 -8.72 19.24
C GLY A 108 -0.92 -8.50 20.72
N ALA A 109 -1.60 -7.55 21.35
CA ALA A 109 -1.41 -7.26 22.77
C ALA A 109 -1.73 -8.47 23.66
N TRP A 110 -2.81 -9.19 23.36
CA TRP A 110 -3.17 -10.41 24.08
C TRP A 110 -2.15 -11.54 23.88
N SER A 111 -1.75 -11.79 22.64
CA SER A 111 -0.80 -12.87 22.29
C SER A 111 0.58 -12.63 22.89
N PHE A 112 1.03 -11.37 22.92
CA PHE A 112 2.31 -11.00 23.54
C PHE A 112 2.37 -11.37 25.02
N ARG A 113 1.27 -11.15 25.77
CA ARG A 113 1.18 -11.54 27.19
C ARG A 113 1.25 -13.06 27.39
N LEU A 114 0.89 -13.86 26.38
CA LEU A 114 1.05 -15.31 26.38
C LEU A 114 2.45 -15.78 25.95
N GLY A 115 3.32 -14.85 25.53
CA GLY A 115 4.68 -15.14 25.11
C GLY A 115 4.87 -15.29 23.60
N ALA A 116 3.82 -15.18 22.78
CA ALA A 116 3.95 -15.19 21.33
C ALA A 116 4.80 -14.00 20.84
N ARG A 117 5.60 -14.21 19.77
CA ARG A 117 6.43 -13.16 19.17
C ARG A 117 6.15 -12.90 17.70
N ILE A 118 5.19 -13.61 17.11
CA ILE A 118 4.79 -13.42 15.72
C ILE A 118 3.28 -13.48 15.57
N LEU A 119 2.75 -12.62 14.71
CA LEU A 119 1.41 -12.74 14.14
C LEU A 119 1.54 -12.71 12.62
N LEU A 120 1.18 -13.81 11.99
CA LEU A 120 1.06 -13.90 10.54
C LEU A 120 -0.40 -13.66 10.17
N VAL A 121 -0.63 -12.72 9.25
CA VAL A 121 -1.97 -12.44 8.70
C VAL A 121 -2.01 -12.64 7.19
N ASN A 122 -3.21 -12.78 6.64
CA ASN A 122 -3.42 -12.76 5.20
C ASN A 122 -2.95 -11.42 4.58
N PRO A 123 -2.68 -11.37 3.27
CA PRO A 123 -2.38 -10.11 2.59
C PRO A 123 -3.47 -9.07 2.81
N LEU A 124 -3.04 -7.83 3.11
CA LEU A 124 -3.91 -6.67 3.30
C LEU A 124 -3.93 -5.75 2.07
N SER A 125 -3.51 -6.29 0.92
CA SER A 125 -3.41 -5.62 -0.38
C SER A 125 -4.76 -5.13 -0.88
N ALA A 126 -4.77 -4.00 -1.57
CA ALA A 126 -6.01 -3.40 -2.04
C ALA A 126 -6.65 -4.18 -3.21
N PRO A 127 -7.95 -4.50 -3.14
CA PRO A 127 -8.71 -5.01 -4.28
C PRO A 127 -9.06 -3.86 -5.24
N ILE A 128 -9.78 -4.19 -6.32
CA ILE A 128 -10.51 -3.16 -7.09
C ILE A 128 -11.54 -2.54 -6.13
N PRO A 129 -11.65 -1.20 -6.03
CA PRO A 129 -12.59 -0.56 -5.13
C PRO A 129 -14.03 -0.70 -5.62
N GLY A 130 -14.98 -0.46 -4.72
CA GLY A 130 -16.42 -0.59 -4.99
C GLY A 130 -16.96 -2.00 -4.74
N VAL A 131 -18.20 -2.24 -5.15
CA VAL A 131 -18.89 -3.53 -4.97
C VAL A 131 -19.05 -4.24 -6.32
N PRO A 132 -18.95 -5.59 -6.37
CA PRO A 132 -18.71 -6.50 -5.26
C PRO A 132 -17.25 -6.49 -4.76
N GLN A 133 -17.06 -6.71 -3.47
CA GLN A 133 -15.77 -6.85 -2.82
C GLN A 133 -15.15 -8.21 -3.16
N GLN A 134 -13.90 -8.20 -3.62
CA GLN A 134 -13.15 -9.41 -3.90
C GLN A 134 -12.86 -10.18 -2.59
N PRO A 135 -13.40 -11.40 -2.38
CA PRO A 135 -13.17 -12.16 -1.17
C PRO A 135 -11.74 -12.71 -1.02
N SER A 136 -11.04 -12.96 -2.15
CA SER A 136 -9.68 -13.52 -2.13
C SER A 136 -8.63 -12.44 -1.88
N PRO A 137 -7.87 -12.48 -0.76
CA PRO A 137 -6.77 -11.53 -0.52
C PRO A 137 -5.59 -11.73 -1.48
N TYR A 138 -5.59 -12.80 -2.27
CA TYR A 138 -4.56 -13.13 -3.25
C TYR A 138 -4.92 -12.67 -4.67
N TYR A 139 -6.04 -11.97 -4.85
CA TYR A 139 -6.42 -11.31 -6.09
C TYR A 139 -6.46 -9.77 -5.93
N PRO A 140 -5.33 -9.11 -5.60
CA PRO A 140 -5.31 -7.67 -5.40
C PRO A 140 -5.25 -6.89 -6.72
N SER A 141 -5.79 -5.67 -6.70
CA SER A 141 -5.51 -4.65 -7.72
C SER A 141 -4.11 -4.04 -7.51
N SER A 142 -3.71 -3.82 -6.25
CA SER A 142 -2.39 -3.31 -5.90
C SER A 142 -1.79 -4.05 -4.71
N ARG A 143 -0.52 -4.45 -4.82
CA ARG A 143 0.28 -4.98 -3.68
C ARG A 143 0.97 -3.87 -2.88
N ARG A 144 1.05 -2.65 -3.44
CA ARG A 144 1.64 -1.46 -2.80
C ARG A 144 0.66 -0.85 -1.79
N PHE A 145 -0.58 -0.63 -2.21
CA PHE A 145 -1.62 0.00 -1.39
C PHE A 145 -2.46 -1.03 -0.61
N ARG A 146 -3.20 -0.55 0.40
CA ARG A 146 -3.91 -1.38 1.38
C ARG A 146 -5.42 -1.34 1.20
N ASN A 147 -6.09 -2.43 1.55
CA ASN A 147 -7.55 -2.53 1.51
C ASN A 147 -8.19 -1.72 2.66
N PRO A 148 -9.00 -0.68 2.36
CA PRO A 148 -9.69 0.13 3.38
C PRO A 148 -10.65 -0.68 4.28
N LEU A 149 -11.08 -1.87 3.85
CA LEU A 149 -11.99 -2.74 4.61
C LEU A 149 -11.44 -3.10 6.00
N TYR A 150 -10.11 -3.08 6.19
CA TYR A 150 -9.43 -3.37 7.45
C TYR A 150 -9.25 -2.12 8.35
N LEU A 151 -9.70 -0.94 7.96
CA LEU A 151 -9.66 0.22 8.85
C LEU A 151 -10.63 0.03 10.02
N ASN A 152 -10.16 0.30 11.24
CA ASN A 152 -11.04 0.42 12.40
C ASN A 152 -11.60 1.85 12.43
N ILE A 153 -12.89 2.03 12.15
CA ILE A 153 -13.52 3.35 12.04
C ILE A 153 -13.40 4.15 13.36
N ALA A 154 -13.47 3.47 14.51
CA ALA A 154 -13.38 4.12 15.81
C ALA A 154 -12.00 4.74 16.09
N ASP A 155 -10.95 4.28 15.39
CA ASP A 155 -9.58 4.79 15.54
C ASP A 155 -9.26 5.89 14.49
N MET A 156 -10.22 6.29 13.64
CA MET A 156 -9.99 7.30 12.61
C MET A 156 -10.02 8.73 13.18
N PRO A 157 -9.21 9.66 12.63
CA PRO A 157 -9.30 11.08 13.00
C PRO A 157 -10.74 11.62 12.85
N GLY A 158 -11.24 12.30 13.88
CA GLY A 158 -12.60 12.83 13.92
C GLY A 158 -13.68 11.84 14.37
N ALA A 159 -13.36 10.56 14.56
CA ALA A 159 -14.36 9.54 14.92
C ALA A 159 -14.98 9.75 16.30
N ARG A 160 -14.20 10.27 17.25
CA ARG A 160 -14.71 10.57 18.60
C ARG A 160 -15.73 11.71 18.55
N GLU A 161 -15.42 12.76 17.81
CA GLU A 161 -16.24 13.96 17.65
C GLU A 161 -17.51 13.66 16.84
N ALA A 162 -17.41 12.80 15.83
CA ALA A 162 -18.53 12.33 15.01
C ALA A 162 -19.34 11.19 15.65
N GLY A 163 -19.12 10.85 16.92
CA GLY A 163 -19.67 9.65 17.55
C GLY A 163 -21.18 9.48 17.40
N LEU A 164 -21.97 10.55 17.58
CA LEU A 164 -23.44 10.49 17.43
C LEU A 164 -23.88 10.17 15.99
N ASP A 165 -23.16 10.68 15.00
CA ASP A 165 -23.45 10.45 13.58
C ASP A 165 -22.96 9.08 13.11
N LEU A 166 -21.88 8.56 13.72
CA LEU A 166 -21.33 7.25 13.43
C LEU A 166 -22.08 6.11 14.12
N GLU A 167 -22.74 6.38 15.24
CA GLU A 167 -23.38 5.37 16.07
C GLU A 167 -24.38 4.48 15.31
N PRO A 168 -25.28 5.00 14.43
CA PRO A 168 -26.16 4.15 13.63
C PRO A 168 -25.39 3.21 12.68
N LEU A 169 -24.30 3.68 12.08
CA LEU A 169 -23.44 2.88 11.20
C LEU A 169 -22.67 1.82 12.00
N ALA A 170 -22.22 2.18 13.20
CA ALA A 170 -21.53 1.27 14.11
C ALA A 170 -22.43 0.12 14.55
N ARG A 171 -23.66 0.42 14.97
CA ARG A 171 -24.66 -0.61 15.31
C ARG A 171 -24.95 -1.52 14.12
N ALA A 172 -25.26 -0.96 12.96
CA ALA A 172 -25.50 -1.74 11.74
C ALA A 172 -24.29 -2.62 11.36
N GLY A 173 -23.08 -2.13 11.57
CA GLY A 173 -21.85 -2.90 11.34
C GLY A 173 -21.67 -4.03 12.34
N GLN A 174 -21.94 -3.79 13.62
CA GLN A 174 -21.85 -4.79 14.68
C GLN A 174 -22.90 -5.88 14.51
N ASP A 175 -24.10 -5.55 14.03
CA ASP A 175 -25.16 -6.52 13.74
C ASP A 175 -24.71 -7.56 12.69
N LEU A 176 -23.80 -7.20 11.78
CA LEU A 176 -23.20 -8.12 10.81
C LEU A 176 -22.33 -9.21 11.48
N ASN A 177 -21.94 -9.07 12.75
CA ASN A 177 -21.18 -10.10 13.47
C ASN A 177 -22.01 -11.36 13.75
N VAL A 178 -23.34 -11.25 13.81
CA VAL A 178 -24.25 -12.40 14.03
C VAL A 178 -24.14 -13.41 12.89
N GLY A 179 -23.85 -12.93 11.67
CA GLY A 179 -23.65 -13.79 10.51
C GLY A 179 -22.42 -14.69 10.64
N ARG A 180 -22.57 -15.97 10.30
CA ARG A 180 -21.43 -16.91 10.17
C ARG A 180 -20.52 -16.55 9.00
N ARG A 181 -21.10 -16.07 7.88
CA ARG A 181 -20.37 -15.63 6.69
C ARG A 181 -20.17 -14.13 6.74
N ILE A 182 -19.00 -13.67 6.32
CA ILE A 182 -18.67 -12.25 6.24
C ILE A 182 -19.34 -11.67 4.99
N ASP A 183 -20.28 -10.75 5.18
CA ASP A 183 -20.84 -9.93 4.12
C ASP A 183 -19.92 -8.72 3.85
N ARG A 184 -18.92 -8.92 2.98
CA ARG A 184 -17.92 -7.90 2.67
C ARG A 184 -18.52 -6.67 1.99
N ASP A 185 -19.58 -6.84 1.20
CA ASP A 185 -20.22 -5.74 0.50
C ASP A 185 -20.98 -4.84 1.47
N ALA A 186 -21.72 -5.42 2.42
CA ALA A 186 -22.39 -4.68 3.48
C ALA A 186 -21.37 -3.93 4.36
N VAL A 187 -20.30 -4.62 4.76
CA VAL A 187 -19.20 -4.02 5.54
C VAL A 187 -18.60 -2.84 4.79
N PHE A 188 -18.25 -3.02 3.51
CA PHE A 188 -17.64 -1.96 2.69
C PHE A 188 -18.56 -0.74 2.59
N ARG A 189 -19.85 -0.93 2.29
CA ARG A 189 -20.82 0.18 2.22
C ARG A 189 -20.92 0.95 3.53
N LEU A 190 -20.94 0.27 4.68
CA LEU A 190 -21.02 0.91 5.99
C LEU A 190 -19.73 1.69 6.29
N LYS A 191 -18.57 1.07 6.10
CA LYS A 191 -17.27 1.72 6.34
C LYS A 191 -17.04 2.89 5.38
N SER A 192 -17.36 2.76 4.09
CA SER A 192 -17.27 3.87 3.14
C SER A 192 -18.13 5.07 3.55
N ARG A 193 -19.39 4.85 3.96
CA ARG A 193 -20.25 5.95 4.46
C ARG A 193 -19.67 6.64 5.69
N ALA A 194 -19.09 5.87 6.61
CA ALA A 194 -18.44 6.42 7.79
C ALA A 194 -17.18 7.23 7.42
N LEU A 195 -16.38 6.70 6.50
CA LEU A 195 -15.18 7.39 5.99
C LEU A 195 -15.55 8.67 5.24
N ASP A 196 -16.60 8.67 4.42
CA ASP A 196 -17.10 9.87 3.73
C ASP A 196 -17.55 10.95 4.73
N LEU A 197 -18.28 10.55 5.77
CA LEU A 197 -18.69 11.45 6.86
C LEU A 197 -17.47 12.07 7.53
N LEU A 198 -16.49 11.25 7.91
CA LEU A 198 -15.26 11.73 8.57
C LEU A 198 -14.44 12.63 7.66
N TRP A 199 -14.27 12.23 6.40
CA TRP A 199 -13.56 13.00 5.39
C TRP A 199 -14.20 14.38 5.15
N SER A 200 -15.53 14.46 5.15
CA SER A 200 -16.25 15.75 4.98
C SER A 200 -15.98 16.76 6.10
N ARG A 201 -15.52 16.29 7.27
CA ARG A 201 -15.17 17.10 8.44
C ARG A 201 -13.66 17.23 8.64
N PHE A 202 -12.88 16.54 7.81
CA PHE A 202 -11.44 16.47 7.95
C PHE A 202 -10.81 17.77 7.45
N ALA A 203 -10.16 18.50 8.35
CA ALA A 203 -9.56 19.81 8.07
C ALA A 203 -8.12 19.74 7.52
N GLY A 204 -7.56 18.53 7.37
CA GLY A 204 -6.16 18.31 6.99
C GLY A 204 -5.32 17.74 8.14
N ASP A 205 -4.16 17.19 7.79
CA ASP A 205 -3.19 16.61 8.73
C ASP A 205 -1.78 16.64 8.12
N ALA A 206 -0.78 17.03 8.93
CA ALA A 206 0.59 17.16 8.46
C ALA A 206 1.24 15.81 8.11
N GLU A 207 0.86 14.72 8.80
CA GLU A 207 1.36 13.37 8.49
C GLU A 207 0.76 12.85 7.18
N LEU A 208 -0.50 13.18 6.89
CA LEU A 208 -1.12 12.88 5.59
C LEU A 208 -0.41 13.62 4.45
N ASP A 209 -0.06 14.89 4.63
CA ASP A 209 0.66 15.66 3.61
C ASP A 209 2.08 15.12 3.38
N GLU A 210 2.77 14.68 4.44
CA GLU A 210 4.05 14.00 4.32
C GLU A 210 3.91 12.63 3.64
N TYR A 211 2.88 11.86 3.97
CA TYR A 211 2.58 10.61 3.29
C TYR A 211 2.36 10.82 1.79
N ARG A 212 1.61 11.86 1.39
CA ARG A 212 1.39 12.22 -0.02
C ARG A 212 2.69 12.59 -0.72
N ARG A 213 3.54 13.42 -0.11
CA ARG A 213 4.86 13.77 -0.67
C ARG A 213 5.75 12.54 -0.84
N ARG A 214 5.80 11.66 0.17
CA ARG A 214 6.66 10.46 0.15
C ARG A 214 6.23 9.45 -0.90
N GLU A 215 4.92 9.18 -1.02
CA GLU A 215 4.44 8.20 -2.00
C GLU A 215 4.39 8.76 -3.43
N GLY A 216 4.20 10.08 -3.57
CA GLY A 216 4.26 10.83 -4.81
C GLY A 216 3.28 10.35 -5.87
N ARG A 217 3.72 10.42 -7.15
CA ARG A 217 2.93 10.09 -8.34
C ARG A 217 2.22 8.73 -8.26
N ALA A 218 2.84 7.73 -7.66
CA ALA A 218 2.24 6.40 -7.56
C ALA A 218 0.97 6.38 -6.69
N LEU A 219 0.90 7.22 -5.66
CA LEU A 219 -0.30 7.38 -4.84
C LEU A 219 -1.39 8.11 -5.62
N GLU A 220 -1.03 9.18 -6.34
CA GLU A 220 -1.97 9.93 -7.18
C GLU A 220 -2.57 9.06 -8.28
N GLU A 221 -1.75 8.30 -9.01
CA GLU A 221 -2.21 7.37 -10.04
C GLU A 221 -3.15 6.30 -9.47
N TYR A 222 -2.85 5.79 -8.27
CA TYR A 222 -3.71 4.82 -7.60
C TYR A 222 -5.03 5.43 -7.12
N ALA A 223 -5.00 6.63 -6.54
CA ALA A 223 -6.21 7.34 -6.13
C ALA A 223 -7.10 7.66 -7.33
N THR A 224 -6.51 8.13 -8.43
CA THR A 224 -7.22 8.35 -9.71
C THR A 224 -7.80 7.06 -10.26
N PHE A 225 -7.05 5.96 -10.23
CA PHE A 225 -7.58 4.64 -10.58
C PHE A 225 -8.79 4.28 -9.71
N CYS A 226 -8.75 4.55 -8.40
CA CYS A 226 -9.87 4.26 -7.52
C CYS A 226 -11.12 5.07 -7.87
N VAL A 227 -10.99 6.36 -8.13
CA VAL A 227 -12.10 7.23 -8.56
C VAL A 227 -12.71 6.72 -9.87
N LEU A 228 -11.88 6.38 -10.86
CA LEU A 228 -12.35 5.84 -12.13
C LEU A 228 -13.03 4.47 -11.98
N ALA A 229 -12.50 3.62 -11.11
CA ALA A 229 -13.07 2.31 -10.80
C ALA A 229 -14.42 2.41 -10.09
N GLU A 230 -14.60 3.40 -9.22
CA GLU A 230 -15.90 3.68 -8.58
C GLU A 230 -16.90 4.27 -9.57
N HIS A 231 -16.45 5.14 -10.47
CA HIS A 231 -17.31 5.79 -11.45
C HIS A 231 -17.77 4.84 -12.57
N HIS A 232 -16.85 4.08 -13.16
CA HIS A 232 -17.13 3.18 -14.29
C HIS A 232 -17.40 1.73 -13.88
N GLY A 233 -17.09 1.37 -12.64
CA GLY A 233 -17.22 0.02 -12.13
C GLY A 233 -16.10 -0.91 -12.57
N GLY A 234 -15.53 -1.64 -11.60
CA GLY A 234 -14.62 -2.74 -11.89
C GLY A 234 -13.25 -2.33 -12.44
N GLY A 235 -12.64 -3.20 -13.24
CA GLY A 235 -11.28 -3.01 -13.74
C GLY A 235 -11.22 -2.23 -15.06
N PHE A 236 -10.08 -1.58 -15.31
CA PHE A 236 -9.85 -0.67 -16.44
C PHE A 236 -10.18 -1.24 -17.83
N THR A 237 -10.13 -2.57 -18.01
CA THR A 237 -10.45 -3.22 -19.28
C THR A 237 -11.89 -3.01 -19.75
N ARG A 238 -12.80 -2.65 -18.83
CA ARG A 238 -14.21 -2.38 -19.12
C ARG A 238 -14.56 -0.90 -19.25
N TRP A 239 -13.62 -0.01 -18.98
CA TRP A 239 -13.85 1.43 -19.01
C TRP A 239 -13.88 1.97 -20.46
N PRO A 240 -14.34 3.20 -20.70
CA PRO A 240 -14.13 3.89 -21.98
C PRO A 240 -12.64 3.93 -22.37
N ALA A 241 -12.36 3.93 -23.68
CA ALA A 241 -11.02 3.71 -24.22
C ALA A 241 -10.00 4.75 -23.71
N GLU A 242 -10.45 5.99 -23.54
CA GLU A 242 -9.70 7.15 -23.05
C GLU A 242 -9.22 7.03 -21.60
N TYR A 243 -9.79 6.11 -20.81
CA TYR A 243 -9.41 5.85 -19.41
C TYR A 243 -8.70 4.50 -19.21
N ARG A 244 -8.49 3.72 -20.28
CA ARG A 244 -7.83 2.39 -20.17
C ARG A 244 -6.32 2.48 -20.02
N ARG A 245 -5.72 3.63 -20.31
CA ARG A 245 -4.28 3.85 -20.20
C ARG A 245 -3.98 4.97 -19.20
N PRO A 246 -2.92 4.85 -18.38
CA PRO A 246 -2.55 5.91 -17.43
C PRO A 246 -2.07 7.21 -18.09
N ASP A 247 -1.57 7.14 -19.32
CA ASP A 247 -0.93 8.23 -20.08
C ASP A 247 -1.85 8.89 -21.13
N SER A 248 -3.07 8.39 -21.33
CA SER A 248 -4.02 9.01 -22.25
C SER A 248 -4.43 10.40 -21.75
N ARG A 249 -4.69 11.34 -22.67
CA ARG A 249 -5.02 12.75 -22.33
C ARG A 249 -6.20 12.91 -21.35
N GLY A 250 -7.03 11.89 -21.16
CA GLY A 250 -8.13 11.86 -20.19
C GLY A 250 -7.73 11.65 -18.72
N SER A 251 -6.54 11.10 -18.43
CA SER A 251 -6.06 10.85 -17.06
C SER A 251 -5.22 11.98 -16.47
N SER A 252 -4.60 12.80 -17.31
CA SER A 252 -3.76 13.95 -16.91
C SER A 252 -4.53 15.29 -16.79
N GLY A 253 -5.79 15.32 -17.22
CA GLY A 253 -6.66 16.51 -17.19
C GLY A 253 -7.76 16.51 -16.13
N SER A 254 -7.87 15.47 -15.30
CA SER A 254 -8.83 15.42 -14.20
C SER A 254 -8.34 16.21 -12.98
N SER A 255 -8.01 17.50 -13.19
CA SER A 255 -8.23 18.48 -12.14
C SER A 255 -9.69 18.37 -11.71
N THR A 256 -9.92 18.44 -10.40
CA THR A 256 -11.19 18.23 -9.67
C THR A 256 -12.45 18.94 -10.21
N ASP A 257 -12.34 19.78 -11.25
CA ASP A 257 -13.44 20.53 -11.86
C ASP A 257 -14.13 19.83 -13.05
N SER A 258 -13.60 18.73 -13.58
CA SER A 258 -14.18 18.05 -14.77
C SER A 258 -14.67 16.62 -14.56
N LEU A 259 -14.65 16.11 -13.32
CA LEU A 259 -15.38 14.89 -13.00
C LEU A 259 -16.89 15.22 -12.97
N PRO A 260 -17.75 14.48 -13.69
CA PRO A 260 -19.19 14.70 -13.61
C PRO A 260 -19.63 14.55 -12.15
N THR A 261 -20.30 15.58 -11.65
CA THR A 261 -20.90 15.63 -10.30
C THR A 261 -21.62 14.31 -10.03
N PRO A 262 -21.35 13.60 -8.92
CA PRO A 262 -22.06 12.37 -8.61
C PRO A 262 -23.56 12.66 -8.58
N PRO A 263 -24.42 11.78 -9.12
CA PRO A 263 -25.86 12.00 -9.08
C PRO A 263 -26.24 12.18 -7.61
N ARG A 264 -26.85 13.33 -7.28
CA ARG A 264 -27.54 13.53 -6.00
C ARG A 264 -28.46 12.33 -5.84
N ARG A 265 -28.10 11.41 -4.94
CA ARG A 265 -28.98 10.31 -4.56
C ARG A 265 -30.26 10.96 -4.04
N ALA A 266 -31.35 10.79 -4.79
CA ALA A 266 -32.67 11.15 -4.31
C ALA A 266 -32.89 10.46 -2.96
N ARG A 267 -33.48 11.24 -2.05
CA ARG A 267 -33.70 10.94 -0.63
C ARG A 267 -34.33 9.57 -0.39
#